data_AF-A0A940NYC8-F1
#
_entry.id   AF-A0A940NYC8-F1
#
_cell.length_a   1.000
_cell.length_b   1.000
_cell.length_c   1.000
_cell.angle_alpha   90.00
_cell.angle_beta   90.00
_cell.angle_gamma   90.00
#
_symmetry.space_group_name_H-M   'P 1'
#
loop_
_entity.id
_entity.type
_entity.pdbx_description
1 polymer ?
#
loop_
_entity_poly.entity_id
_entity_poly.type
_entity_poly.pdbx_seq_one_letter_code
_entity_poly.pdbx_strand_id
1 'polypeptide(L)'
;MGKILLFILSFIWIATSFWILYDAYTPKAGPIGNSVNTNSVYIGFISTFSLGILLFSIALILNYSDENRKLRFLYILLNIVFYLMFIGVSGFVIINWNGLKEIDRLPIWVISMLLLLFVSLLQSFRIRTWVIEGKL
;
A
#
# COMPACT_ATOMS: atom_id res chain seq x y z
N MET A 1 -3.40 -14.97 -18.80
CA MET A 1 -3.64 -15.40 -17.40
C MET A 1 -2.60 -14.83 -16.42
N GLY A 2 -1.29 -14.92 -16.69
CA GLY A 2 -0.25 -14.45 -15.73
C GLY A 2 -0.24 -12.96 -15.39
N LYS A 3 -0.76 -12.09 -16.26
CA LYS A 3 -0.70 -10.63 -16.07
C LYS A 3 -1.64 -10.08 -14.99
N ILE A 4 -2.85 -10.62 -14.88
CA ILE A 4 -3.82 -10.25 -13.83
C ILE A 4 -3.36 -10.81 -12.48
N LEU A 5 -2.76 -12.00 -12.50
CA LEU A 5 -2.18 -12.61 -11.31
C LEU A 5 -1.08 -11.73 -10.70
N LEU A 6 -0.21 -11.12 -11.50
CA LEU A 6 0.81 -10.18 -11.01
C LEU A 6 0.21 -8.97 -10.28
N PHE A 7 -0.90 -8.43 -10.79
CA PHE A 7 -1.63 -7.35 -10.10
C PHE A 7 -2.17 -7.79 -8.74
N ILE A 8 -2.85 -8.94 -8.70
CA ILE A 8 -3.41 -9.49 -7.47
C ILE A 8 -2.29 -9.75 -6.45
N LEU A 9 -1.19 -10.35 -6.88
CA LEU A 9 -0.04 -10.63 -6.03
C LEU A 9 0.59 -9.34 -5.48
N SER A 10 0.74 -8.30 -6.30
CA SER A 10 1.27 -7.01 -5.83
C SER A 10 0.39 -6.37 -4.76
N PHE A 11 -0.94 -6.48 -4.92
CA PHE A 11 -1.89 -5.99 -3.93
C PHE A 11 -1.80 -6.78 -2.61
N ILE A 12 -1.73 -8.10 -2.69
CA ILE A 12 -1.55 -8.97 -1.51
C ILE A 12 -0.25 -8.60 -0.77
N TRP A 13 0.84 -8.36 -1.49
CA TRP A 13 2.11 -7.95 -0.88
C TRP A 13 2.02 -6.61 -0.14
N ILE A 14 1.35 -5.61 -0.73
CA ILE A 14 1.10 -4.32 -0.07
C ILE A 14 0.19 -4.50 1.14
N ALA A 15 -0.88 -5.29 1.04
CA ALA A 15 -1.75 -5.57 2.20
C ALA A 15 -0.99 -6.28 3.32
N THR A 16 -0.08 -7.20 2.98
CA THR A 16 0.73 -7.95 3.93
C THR A 16 1.72 -7.04 4.67
N SER A 17 2.26 -6.00 4.01
CA SER A 17 3.12 -5.03 4.71
C SER A 17 2.34 -4.27 5.79
N PHE A 18 1.09 -3.87 5.52
CA PHE A 18 0.23 -3.26 6.55
C PHE A 18 -0.15 -4.24 7.66
N TRP A 19 -0.31 -5.52 7.34
CA TRP A 19 -0.51 -6.56 8.34
C TRP A 19 0.69 -6.69 9.30
N ILE A 20 1.93 -6.60 8.80
CA ILE A 20 3.14 -6.62 9.63
C ILE A 20 3.16 -5.42 10.61
N LEU A 21 2.77 -4.22 10.15
CA LEU A 21 2.65 -3.06 11.03
C LEU A 21 1.55 -3.23 12.08
N TYR A 22 0.43 -3.83 11.69
CA TYR A 22 -0.70 -4.07 12.58
C TYR A 22 -0.37 -5.11 13.66
N ASP A 23 0.22 -6.25 13.31
CA ASP A 23 0.65 -7.27 14.29
C ASP A 23 1.67 -6.70 15.29
N ALA A 24 2.58 -5.83 14.81
CA ALA A 24 3.54 -5.14 15.66
C ALA A 24 2.91 -4.09 16.58
N TYR A 25 1.72 -3.57 16.24
CA TYR A 25 0.96 -2.66 17.08
C TYR A 25 0.14 -3.39 18.15
N THR A 26 -0.40 -4.59 17.84
CA THR A 26 -1.24 -5.33 18.78
C THR A 26 -0.43 -5.86 19.98
N PRO A 27 -0.80 -5.51 21.23
CA PRO A 27 -0.11 -6.01 22.41
C PRO A 27 -0.29 -7.53 22.53
N LYS A 28 0.81 -8.29 22.53
CA LYS A 28 0.77 -9.74 22.71
C LYS A 28 0.63 -10.05 24.20
N ALA A 29 -0.50 -10.63 24.59
CA ALA A 29 -0.74 -11.07 25.96
C ALA A 29 0.18 -12.28 26.26
N GLY A 30 1.32 -12.04 26.91
CA GLY A 30 2.25 -13.08 27.32
C GLY A 30 3.21 -12.58 28.41
N PRO A 31 3.62 -13.46 29.35
CA PRO A 31 4.60 -13.09 30.36
C PRO A 31 5.94 -12.88 29.67
N ILE A 32 6.60 -11.76 29.94
CA ILE A 32 7.92 -11.36 29.41
C ILE A 32 7.83 -10.70 28.01
N GLY A 33 7.57 -9.39 28.00
CA GLY A 33 8.64 -8.40 27.79
C GLY A 33 9.61 -8.57 26.62
N ASN A 34 9.27 -9.29 25.55
CA ASN A 34 10.06 -9.22 24.33
C ASN A 34 9.63 -7.96 23.58
N SER A 35 10.36 -6.86 23.80
CA SER A 35 10.23 -5.66 22.98
C SER A 35 10.45 -6.10 21.52
N VAL A 36 9.37 -6.12 20.74
CA VAL A 36 9.42 -6.50 19.33
C VAL A 36 10.53 -5.68 18.69
N ASN A 37 11.56 -6.35 18.17
CA ASN A 37 12.74 -5.69 17.61
C ASN A 37 12.27 -4.68 16.57
N THR A 38 12.28 -3.42 16.97
CA THR A 38 11.74 -2.29 16.25
C THR A 38 12.28 -2.32 14.82
N ASN A 39 13.60 -2.37 14.68
CA ASN A 39 14.30 -2.39 13.41
C ASN A 39 13.85 -3.54 12.50
N SER A 40 13.59 -4.73 13.06
CA SER A 40 13.11 -5.87 12.27
C SER A 40 11.73 -5.63 11.66
N VAL A 41 10.81 -5.00 12.41
CA VAL A 41 9.49 -4.60 11.91
C VAL A 41 9.62 -3.53 10.82
N TYR A 42 10.48 -2.53 11.02
CA TYR A 42 10.73 -1.48 10.03
C TYR A 42 11.29 -2.09 8.73
N ILE A 43 12.31 -2.93 8.82
CA ILE A 43 12.91 -3.61 7.67
C ILE A 43 11.89 -4.51 6.98
N GLY A 44 11.11 -5.28 7.74
CA GLY A 44 10.05 -6.14 7.21
C GLY A 44 8.99 -5.35 6.47
N PHE A 45 8.47 -4.28 7.07
CA PHE A 45 7.51 -3.39 6.40
C PHE A 45 8.09 -2.76 5.14
N ILE A 46 9.26 -2.11 5.22
CA ILE A 46 9.85 -1.38 4.09
C ILE A 46 10.16 -2.33 2.94
N SER A 47 10.74 -3.50 3.22
CA SER A 47 11.08 -4.48 2.20
C SER A 47 9.83 -5.04 1.50
N THR A 48 8.81 -5.44 2.26
CA THR A 48 7.57 -6.00 1.71
C THR A 48 6.74 -4.96 0.96
N PHE A 49 6.62 -3.74 1.50
CA PHE A 49 5.92 -2.64 0.85
C PHE A 49 6.62 -2.20 -0.44
N SER A 50 7.94 -2.04 -0.42
CA SER A 50 8.72 -1.67 -1.61
C SER A 50 8.67 -2.76 -2.69
N LEU A 51 8.74 -4.03 -2.30
CA LEU A 51 8.57 -5.16 -3.23
C LEU A 51 7.17 -5.17 -3.85
N GLY A 52 6.14 -4.91 -3.04
CA GLY A 52 4.76 -4.76 -3.50
C GLY A 52 4.61 -3.66 -4.55
N ILE A 53 5.16 -2.46 -4.28
CA ILE A 53 5.17 -1.34 -5.24
C ILE A 53 5.96 -1.68 -6.51
N LEU A 54 7.10 -2.36 -6.39
CA LEU A 54 7.93 -2.74 -7.53
C LEU A 54 7.18 -3.74 -8.43
N LEU A 55 6.62 -4.80 -7.85
CA LEU A 55 5.80 -5.78 -8.57
C LEU A 55 4.58 -5.12 -9.21
N PHE A 56 3.97 -4.19 -8.49
CA PHE A 56 2.87 -3.40 -9.01
C PHE A 56 3.31 -2.61 -10.24
N SER A 57 4.41 -1.87 -10.15
CA SER A 57 4.97 -1.07 -11.25
C SER A 57 5.37 -1.93 -12.46
N ILE A 58 5.99 -3.09 -12.23
CA ILE A 58 6.30 -4.06 -13.29
C ILE A 58 5.02 -4.59 -13.92
N ALA A 59 4.00 -4.91 -13.13
CA ALA A 59 2.69 -5.30 -13.64
C ALA A 59 2.09 -4.19 -14.52
N LEU A 60 2.27 -2.91 -14.18
CA LEU A 60 1.84 -1.79 -15.01
C LEU A 60 2.57 -1.75 -16.36
N ILE A 61 3.88 -1.99 -16.37
CA ILE A 61 4.71 -1.95 -17.59
C ILE A 61 4.37 -3.15 -18.49
N LEU A 62 4.30 -4.36 -17.94
CA LEU A 62 4.01 -5.59 -18.71
C LEU A 62 2.56 -5.65 -19.23
N ASN A 63 1.66 -4.90 -18.59
CA ASN A 63 0.27 -4.71 -19.04
C ASN A 63 0.07 -3.47 -19.90
N TYR A 64 1.13 -2.80 -20.33
CA TYR A 64 1.04 -1.71 -21.28
C TYR A 64 0.58 -2.24 -22.65
N SER A 65 -0.73 -2.21 -22.86
CA SER A 65 -1.37 -2.36 -24.16
C SER A 65 -2.49 -1.31 -24.20
N ASP A 66 -2.24 -0.26 -24.96
CA ASP A 66 -3.08 0.93 -25.05
C ASP A 66 -4.46 0.68 -25.72
N GLU A 67 -4.76 -0.57 -26.06
CA GLU A 67 -6.02 -0.93 -26.71
C GLU A 67 -7.00 -1.65 -25.77
N ASN A 68 -6.54 -2.10 -24.59
CA ASN A 68 -7.36 -2.97 -23.76
C ASN A 68 -8.17 -2.18 -22.71
N ARG A 69 -9.40 -1.78 -23.06
CA ARG A 69 -10.33 -1.06 -22.18
C ARG A 69 -10.53 -1.74 -20.82
N LYS A 70 -10.52 -3.08 -20.78
CA LYS A 70 -10.62 -3.88 -19.54
C LYS A 70 -9.45 -3.61 -18.58
N LEU A 71 -8.23 -3.44 -19.11
CA LEU A 71 -7.07 -3.11 -18.28
C LEU A 71 -7.21 -1.69 -17.73
N ARG A 72 -7.63 -0.70 -18.53
CA ARG A 72 -7.86 0.67 -18.03
C ARG A 72 -8.86 0.72 -16.87
N PHE A 73 -9.95 -0.03 -16.98
CA PHE A 73 -10.93 -0.15 -15.89
C PHE A 73 -10.31 -0.76 -14.63
N LEU A 74 -9.51 -1.82 -14.77
CA LEU A 74 -8.82 -2.44 -13.63
C LEU A 74 -7.85 -1.46 -12.93
N TYR A 75 -7.18 -0.60 -13.70
CA TYR A 75 -6.31 0.45 -13.13
C TYR A 75 -7.10 1.49 -12.33
N ILE A 76 -8.23 1.95 -12.85
CA ILE A 76 -9.10 2.88 -12.13
C ILE A 76 -9.60 2.26 -10.83
N LEU A 77 -10.10 1.02 -10.92
CA LEU A 77 -10.58 0.27 -9.76
C LEU A 77 -9.50 0.16 -8.69
N LEU A 78 -8.28 -0.19 -9.09
CA LEU A 78 -7.19 -0.37 -8.15
C LEU A 78 -6.73 0.95 -7.53
N ASN A 79 -6.69 2.03 -8.30
CA ASN A 79 -6.40 3.36 -7.76
C ASN A 79 -7.46 3.78 -6.72
N ILE A 80 -8.74 3.46 -6.94
CA ILE A 80 -9.80 3.66 -5.94
C ILE A 80 -9.49 2.86 -4.66
N VAL A 81 -9.07 1.60 -4.79
CA VAL A 81 -8.68 0.78 -3.63
C VAL A 81 -7.50 1.41 -2.87
N PHE A 82 -6.49 1.96 -3.54
CA PHE A 82 -5.39 2.67 -2.89
C PHE A 82 -5.88 3.91 -2.11
N TYR A 83 -6.81 4.69 -2.66
CA TYR A 83 -7.43 5.79 -1.93
C TYR A 83 -8.23 5.32 -0.71
N LEU A 84 -8.97 4.22 -0.83
CA LEU A 84 -9.70 3.63 0.30
C LEU A 84 -8.75 3.14 1.40
N MET A 85 -7.63 2.50 1.03
CA MET A 85 -6.58 2.12 1.98
C MET A 85 -5.97 3.34 2.68
N PHE A 86 -5.67 4.41 1.93
CA PHE A 86 -5.17 5.64 2.50
C PHE A 86 -6.14 6.24 3.53
N ILE A 87 -7.44 6.28 3.21
CA ILE A 87 -8.49 6.76 4.13
C ILE A 87 -8.55 5.87 5.38
N GLY A 88 -8.53 4.54 5.21
CA GLY A 88 -8.57 3.58 6.32
C GLY A 88 -7.36 3.72 7.26
N VAL A 89 -6.15 3.78 6.70
CA VAL A 89 -4.92 3.99 7.48
C VAL A 89 -4.94 5.37 8.16
N SER A 90 -5.43 6.42 7.48
CA SER A 90 -5.60 7.75 8.08
C SER A 90 -6.53 7.72 9.29
N GLY A 91 -7.68 7.07 9.16
CA GLY A 91 -8.61 6.88 10.28
C GLY A 91 -7.94 6.15 11.45
N PHE A 92 -7.20 5.06 11.17
CA PHE A 92 -6.46 4.32 12.19
C PHE A 92 -5.44 5.19 12.93
N VAL A 93 -4.65 6.00 12.21
CA VAL A 93 -3.63 6.87 12.80
C VAL A 93 -4.25 7.96 13.67
N ILE A 94 -5.36 8.55 13.23
CA ILE A 94 -6.07 9.59 13.99
C ILE A 94 -6.64 9.01 15.28
N ILE A 95 -7.32 7.86 15.21
CA ILE A 95 -7.94 7.21 16.38
C ILE A 95 -6.88 6.79 17.40
N ASN A 96 -5.74 6.26 16.93
CA ASN A 96 -4.70 5.68 17.79
C ASN A 96 -3.50 6.61 18.02
N TRP A 97 -3.65 7.92 17.76
CA TRP A 97 -2.54 8.88 17.76
C TRP A 97 -1.70 8.83 19.04
N ASN A 98 -2.35 8.88 20.21
CA ASN A 98 -1.66 8.86 21.50
C ASN A 98 -0.91 7.54 21.71
N GLY A 99 -1.57 6.40 21.47
CA GLY A 99 -0.95 5.08 21.61
C GLY A 99 0.24 4.91 20.67
N LEU A 100 0.13 5.34 19.41
CA LEU A 100 1.22 5.31 18.43
C LEU A 100 2.40 6.20 18.81
N LYS A 101 2.12 7.35 19.45
CA LYS A 101 3.14 8.26 19.96
C LYS A 101 3.85 7.68 21.18
N GLU A 102 3.12 7.06 22.10
CA GLU A 102 3.65 6.43 23.31
C GLU A 102 4.61 5.28 23.00
N ILE A 103 4.34 4.50 21.95
CA ILE A 103 5.20 3.39 21.51
C ILE A 103 6.26 3.78 20.46
N ASP A 104 6.42 5.08 20.17
CA ASP A 104 7.35 5.61 19.15
C ASP A 104 7.18 4.96 17.75
N ARG A 105 5.93 4.72 17.34
CA ARG A 105 5.58 4.17 16.02
C ARG A 105 4.82 5.15 15.14
N LEU A 106 4.42 6.30 15.65
CA LEU A 106 3.71 7.30 14.87
C LEU A 106 4.42 7.68 13.55
N PRO A 107 5.76 7.89 13.50
CA PRO A 107 6.45 8.26 12.27
C PRO A 107 6.28 7.24 11.13
N ILE A 108 6.36 5.93 11.41
CA ILE A 108 6.22 4.91 10.36
C ILE A 108 4.82 4.89 9.77
N TRP A 109 3.80 5.06 10.58
CA TRP A 109 2.43 5.12 10.09
C TRP A 109 2.20 6.37 9.23
N VAL A 110 2.74 7.52 9.63
CA VAL A 110 2.68 8.76 8.83
C VAL A 110 3.41 8.60 7.49
N ILE A 111 4.63 8.05 7.49
CA ILE A 111 5.37 7.77 6.26
C ILE A 111 4.60 6.80 5.36
N SER A 112 4.00 5.75 5.93
CA SER A 112 3.20 4.77 5.18
C SER A 112 1.99 5.41 4.50
N MET A 113 1.30 6.34 5.18
CA MET A 113 0.21 7.12 4.59
C MET A 113 0.69 7.99 3.43
N LEU A 114 1.82 8.69 3.61
CA LEU A 114 2.38 9.53 2.55
C LEU A 114 2.79 8.72 1.33
N LEU A 115 3.36 7.53 1.53
CA LEU A 115 3.73 6.62 0.44
C LEU A 115 2.49 6.10 -0.31
N LEU A 116 1.44 5.68 0.42
CA LEU A 116 0.16 5.28 -0.19
C LEU A 116 -0.43 6.40 -1.04
N LEU A 117 -0.45 7.63 -0.50
CA LEU A 117 -0.96 8.79 -1.21
C LEU A 117 -0.13 9.07 -2.47
N PHE A 118 1.20 9.04 -2.36
CA PHE A 118 2.09 9.27 -3.50
C PHE A 118 1.87 8.24 -4.62
N VAL A 119 1.78 6.95 -4.27
CA VAL A 119 1.48 5.87 -5.22
C VAL A 119 0.13 6.08 -5.91
N SER A 120 -0.89 6.55 -5.19
CA SER A 120 -2.20 6.84 -5.76
C SER A 120 -2.22 8.08 -6.66
N LEU A 121 -1.49 9.13 -6.30
CA LEU A 121 -1.34 10.33 -7.13
C LEU A 121 -0.64 10.04 -8.46
N LEU A 122 0.45 9.25 -8.42
CA LEU A 122 1.16 8.82 -9.63
C LEU A 122 0.25 8.05 -10.60
N GLN A 123 -0.59 7.15 -10.08
CA GLN A 123 -1.57 6.43 -10.89
C GLN A 123 -2.64 7.36 -11.47
N SER A 124 -3.08 8.34 -10.69
CA SER A 124 -4.09 9.32 -11.11
C SER A 124 -3.62 10.18 -12.27
N PHE A 125 -2.33 10.56 -12.31
CA PHE A 125 -1.76 11.27 -13.45
C PHE A 125 -1.88 10.49 -14.77
N ARG A 126 -1.65 9.18 -14.73
CA ARG A 126 -1.78 8.32 -15.92
C ARG A 126 -3.23 8.09 -16.33
N ILE A 127 -4.16 8.00 -15.38
CA ILE A 127 -5.60 7.95 -15.70
C ILE A 127 -6.02 9.26 -16.38
N ARG A 128 -5.52 10.40 -15.88
CA ARG A 128 -5.79 11.71 -16.48
C ARG A 128 -5.31 11.80 -17.92
N THR A 129 -4.14 11.27 -18.28
CA THR A 129 -3.70 11.26 -19.68
C THR A 129 -4.63 10.47 -20.58
N TRP A 130 -5.15 9.32 -20.11
CA TRP A 130 -6.16 8.56 -20.87
C TRP A 130 -7.49 9.32 -21.05
N VAL A 131 -7.93 10.09 -20.05
CA VAL A 131 -9.12 10.95 -20.18
C VAL A 131 -8.90 12.00 -21.28
N ILE A 132 -7.75 12.68 -21.24
CA ILE A 132 -7.42 13.77 -22.19
C ILE A 132 -7.26 13.23 -23.62
N GLU A 133 -6.66 12.05 -23.77
CA GLU A 133 -6.45 11.40 -25.07
C GLU A 133 -7.71 10.71 -25.62
N GLY A 134 -8.85 10.75 -24.90
CA GLY A 134 -10.10 10.10 -25.33
C GLY A 134 -10.01 8.58 -25.33
N LYS A 135 -9.11 8.01 -24.52
CA LYS A 135 -8.76 6.58 -24.48
C LYS A 135 -9.60 5.77 -23.45
N LEU A 136 -10.56 6.37 -22.76
CA LEU A 136 -11.39 5.72 -21.73
C LEU A 136 -12.72 5.13 -22.25
#